data_AF-A0A918VMV6-F1
#
_entry.id   AF-A0A918VMV6-F1
#
_cell.length_a   1.000
_cell.length_b   1.000
_cell.length_c   1.000
_cell.angle_alpha   90.00
_cell.angle_beta   90.00
_cell.angle_gamma   90.00
#
_symmetry.space_group_name_H-M   'P 1'
#
loop_
_entity.id
_entity.type
_entity.pdbx_description
1 polymer ?
#
loop_
_entity_poly.entity_id
_entity_poly.type
_entity_poly.pdbx_seq_one_letter_code
_entity_poly.pdbx_strand_id
1 'polypeptide(L)'
;MRLYKVNKDGITQRLRFTTRKSREAGCHNLMKRARLYRAMQFGFKQCRIYASKDCESDSLMEFKRAKEDENITELIQGYSWYPIGEHERGELIRSWQCD
;
A
#
# COMPACT_ATOMS: atom_id res chain seq x y z
N MET A 1 -1.49 -4.96 7.99
CA MET A 1 -1.74 -3.91 6.96
C MET A 1 -3.10 -4.10 6.25
N ARG A 2 -3.76 -2.99 5.86
CA ARG A 2 -4.95 -2.94 5.00
C ARG A 2 -4.66 -2.02 3.82
N LEU A 3 -5.07 -2.45 2.64
CA LEU A 3 -4.94 -1.70 1.40
C LEU A 3 -6.33 -1.41 0.84
N TYR A 4 -6.53 -0.24 0.25
CA TYR A 4 -7.80 0.21 -0.26
C TYR A 4 -7.67 0.70 -1.71
N LYS A 5 -8.68 0.42 -2.52
CA LYS A 5 -8.87 0.96 -3.88
C LYS A 5 -10.09 1.88 -3.88
N VAL A 6 -10.21 2.73 -4.89
CA VAL A 6 -11.43 3.50 -5.14
C VAL A 6 -12.05 3.08 -6.49
N ASN A 7 -13.37 2.92 -6.53
CA ASN A 7 -14.08 2.60 -7.77
C ASN A 7 -14.33 3.87 -8.61
N LYS A 8 -15.09 3.75 -9.71
CA LYS A 8 -15.41 4.90 -10.58
C LYS A 8 -16.32 5.93 -9.90
N ASP A 9 -17.07 5.50 -8.90
CA ASP A 9 -18.04 6.34 -8.17
C ASP A 9 -17.43 6.99 -6.92
N GLY A 10 -16.09 6.94 -6.76
CA GLY A 10 -15.43 7.49 -5.58
C GLY A 10 -15.55 6.63 -4.30
N ILE A 11 -16.15 5.45 -4.38
CA ILE A 11 -16.38 4.56 -3.23
C ILE A 11 -15.09 3.79 -2.91
N THR A 12 -14.61 3.95 -1.68
CA THR A 12 -13.44 3.25 -1.17
C THR A 12 -13.77 1.80 -0.83
N GLN A 13 -13.00 0.85 -1.36
CA GLN A 13 -13.14 -0.58 -1.15
C GLN A 13 -11.83 -1.21 -0.68
N ARG A 14 -11.88 -2.13 0.29
CA ARG A 14 -10.71 -2.87 0.74
C ARG A 14 -10.22 -3.84 -0.35
N LEU A 15 -8.92 -3.83 -0.64
CA LEU A 15 -8.26 -4.89 -1.40
C LEU A 15 -8.25 -6.17 -0.56
N ARG A 16 -8.88 -7.22 -1.09
CA ARG A 16 -8.95 -8.51 -0.41
C ARG A 16 -7.71 -9.35 -0.75
N PHE A 17 -7.01 -9.76 0.29
CA PHE A 17 -5.97 -10.78 0.30
C PHE A 17 -6.22 -11.68 1.51
N THR A 18 -5.55 -12.83 1.57
CA THR A 18 -5.79 -13.80 2.66
C THR A 18 -5.49 -13.16 4.03
N THR A 19 -6.27 -13.51 5.05
CA THR A 19 -6.10 -12.99 6.41
C THR A 19 -4.69 -13.23 6.93
N ARG A 20 -4.10 -14.38 6.57
CA ARG A 20 -2.72 -14.75 6.84
C ARG A 20 -1.73 -13.69 6.34
N LYS A 21 -1.77 -13.34 5.05
CA LYS A 21 -0.91 -12.29 4.45
C LYS A 21 -1.10 -10.90 5.07
N SER A 22 -2.23 -10.64 5.73
CA SER A 22 -2.50 -9.35 6.38
C SER A 22 -1.86 -9.19 7.76
N ARG A 23 -1.45 -10.32 8.37
CA ARG A 23 -0.96 -10.44 9.76
C ARG A 23 0.42 -11.09 9.87
N GLU A 24 0.99 -11.59 8.78
CA GLU A 24 2.35 -12.13 8.76
C GLU A 24 3.37 -11.11 8.23
N ALA A 25 4.52 -11.06 8.88
CA ALA A 25 5.68 -10.32 8.42
C ALA A 25 6.25 -10.93 7.13
N GLY A 26 7.14 -10.18 6.46
CA GLY A 26 7.79 -10.58 5.23
C GLY A 26 7.14 -10.03 3.96
N CYS A 27 7.64 -10.47 2.81
CA CYS A 27 7.20 -10.03 1.50
C CYS A 27 5.99 -10.83 1.00
N HIS A 28 4.96 -10.12 0.54
CA HIS A 28 3.70 -10.69 0.07
C HIS A 28 3.32 -10.15 -1.30
N ASN A 29 3.07 -11.06 -2.24
CA ASN A 29 2.55 -10.74 -3.56
C ASN A 29 1.01 -10.69 -3.60
N LEU A 30 0.47 -9.73 -4.35
CA LEU A 30 -0.90 -9.78 -4.84
C LEU A 30 -1.03 -10.83 -5.95
N MET A 31 -2.18 -11.50 -6.03
CA MET A 31 -2.45 -12.41 -7.16
C MET A 31 -2.56 -11.66 -8.49
N LYS A 32 -3.28 -10.53 -8.50
CA LYS A 32 -3.44 -9.63 -9.65
C LYS A 32 -3.00 -8.22 -9.29
N ARG A 33 -2.49 -7.47 -10.28
CA ARG A 33 -2.13 -6.06 -10.10
C ARG A 33 -3.39 -5.29 -9.68
N ALA A 34 -3.25 -4.35 -8.76
CA ALA A 34 -4.34 -3.55 -8.24
C ALA A 34 -3.93 -2.09 -8.16
N ARG A 35 -4.90 -1.17 -8.23
CA ARG A 35 -4.68 0.23 -7.89
C ARG A 35 -4.88 0.45 -6.40
N LEU A 36 -3.87 1.01 -5.75
CA LEU A 36 -3.87 1.41 -4.35
C LEU A 36 -4.22 2.89 -4.27
N TYR A 37 -5.33 3.19 -3.61
CA TYR A 37 -5.72 4.56 -3.29
C TYR A 37 -5.25 4.98 -1.90
N ARG A 38 -5.28 4.05 -0.94
CA ARG A 38 -4.90 4.31 0.44
C ARG A 38 -4.36 3.05 1.12
N ALA A 39 -3.30 3.19 1.88
CA ALA A 39 -2.77 2.15 2.76
C ALA A 39 -2.97 2.55 4.23
N MET A 40 -3.29 1.56 5.06
CA MET A 40 -3.31 1.68 6.51
C MET A 40 -2.44 0.59 7.10
N GLN A 41 -1.37 1.02 7.76
CA GLN A 41 -0.48 0.13 8.48
C GLN A 41 -0.98 -0.05 9.91
N PHE A 42 -1.01 -1.30 10.35
CA PHE A 42 -1.24 -1.68 11.76
C PHE A 42 -0.62 -3.06 11.99
N GLY A 43 -0.21 -3.33 13.23
CA GLY A 43 0.27 -4.63 13.69
C GLY A 43 1.70 -4.98 13.29
N PHE A 44 2.45 -4.01 12.77
CA PHE A 44 3.85 -4.13 12.35
C PHE A 44 4.60 -2.86 12.77
N LYS A 45 5.93 -2.88 12.80
CA LYS A 45 6.74 -1.68 13.04
C LYS A 45 6.70 -0.76 11.82
N GLN A 46 6.91 -1.35 10.64
CA GLN A 46 6.95 -0.63 9.37
C GLN A 46 6.47 -1.53 8.23
N CYS A 47 5.98 -0.93 7.15
CA CYS A 47 5.71 -1.65 5.91
C CYS A 47 6.16 -0.83 4.70
N ARG A 48 6.55 -1.53 3.63
CA ARG A 48 6.92 -0.96 2.32
C ARG A 48 5.98 -1.53 1.26
N ILE A 49 5.69 -0.76 0.23
CA ILE A 49 4.80 -1.16 -0.87
C ILE A 49 5.53 -0.98 -2.19
N TYR A 50 5.31 -1.91 -3.13
CA TYR A 50 6.08 -2.02 -4.36
C TYR A 50 5.16 -2.14 -5.59
N ALA A 51 5.59 -1.53 -6.68
CA ALA A 51 4.91 -1.59 -7.99
C ALA A 51 5.15 -2.93 -8.72
N SER A 52 6.24 -3.62 -8.40
CA SER A 52 6.60 -4.96 -8.91
C SER A 52 6.39 -6.07 -7.87
N LYS A 53 6.48 -7.33 -8.33
CA LYS A 53 6.41 -8.49 -7.44
C LYS A 53 7.67 -8.60 -6.60
N ASP A 54 7.62 -9.48 -5.60
CA ASP A 54 8.77 -9.98 -4.86
C ASP A 54 9.54 -8.89 -4.09
N CYS A 55 8.88 -7.75 -3.87
CA CYS A 55 9.41 -6.62 -3.12
C CYS A 55 10.71 -6.08 -3.73
N GLU A 56 10.74 -6.04 -5.07
CA GLU A 56 11.83 -5.49 -5.87
C GLU A 56 12.10 -4.03 -5.51
N SER A 57 13.32 -3.75 -5.01
CA SER A 57 13.69 -2.47 -4.42
C SER A 57 13.56 -1.29 -5.38
N ASP A 58 13.83 -1.50 -6.67
CA ASP A 58 13.70 -0.47 -7.72
C ASP A 58 12.24 -0.07 -7.99
N SER A 59 11.29 -0.83 -7.46
CA SER A 59 9.85 -0.58 -7.58
C SER A 59 9.22 -0.04 -6.30
N LEU A 60 10.03 0.36 -5.32
CA LEU A 60 9.58 0.92 -4.05
C LEU A 60 8.77 2.21 -4.28
N MET A 61 7.62 2.28 -3.63
CA MET A 61 6.70 3.40 -3.79
C MET A 61 6.83 4.41 -2.66
N GLU A 62 6.61 5.68 -3.02
CA GLU A 62 6.52 6.78 -2.07
C GLU A 62 5.07 7.08 -1.67
N PHE A 63 4.91 7.54 -0.44
CA PHE A 63 3.63 7.86 0.18
C PHE A 63 3.73 9.16 0.97
N LYS A 64 2.58 9.77 1.20
CA LYS A 64 2.43 10.91 2.11
C LYS A 64 1.20 10.78 2.98
N ARG A 65 1.17 11.53 4.08
CA ARG A 65 -0.05 11.73 4.88
C ARG A 65 -0.91 12.81 4.26
N ALA A 66 -2.20 12.81 4.60
CA ALA A 66 -3.07 13.89 4.17
C ALA A 66 -2.58 15.22 4.79
N LYS A 67 -2.33 16.23 3.95
CA LYS A 67 -1.85 17.57 4.33
C LYS A 67 -0.40 17.66 4.80
N GLU A 68 0.42 16.68 4.43
CA GLU A 68 1.87 16.73 4.64
C GLU A 68 2.60 16.60 3.31
N ASP A 69 3.71 17.32 3.20
CA ASP A 69 4.54 17.35 2.00
C ASP A 69 5.73 16.39 2.08
N GLU A 70 5.91 15.71 3.21
CA GLU A 70 6.96 14.72 3.38
C GLU A 70 6.60 13.41 2.65
N ASN A 71 7.46 13.05 1.71
CA ASN A 71 7.40 11.78 1.01
C ASN A 71 8.19 10.74 1.82
N ILE A 72 7.56 9.60 2.07
CA ILE A 72 8.21 8.48 2.76
C ILE A 72 7.98 7.17 2.01
N THR A 73 8.88 6.22 2.20
CA THR A 73 8.75 4.87 1.66
C THR A 73 8.39 3.84 2.74
N GLU A 74 8.59 4.18 4.02
CA GLU A 74 8.36 3.31 5.17
C GLU A 74 7.11 3.70 5.96
N LEU A 75 6.04 2.94 5.74
CA LEU A 75 4.74 3.20 6.35
C LEU A 75 4.74 2.81 7.83
N ILE A 76 4.71 3.78 8.72
CA ILE A 76 4.55 3.56 10.16
C ILE A 76 3.08 3.38 10.56
N GLN A 77 2.87 2.78 11.72
CA GLN A 77 1.54 2.45 12.24
C GLN A 77 0.70 3.68 12.62
N GLY A 78 -0.62 3.52 12.52
CA GLY A 78 -1.58 4.51 13.03
C GLY A 78 -1.98 5.61 12.04
N TYR A 79 -1.41 5.63 10.84
CA TYR A 79 -1.68 6.65 9.83
C TYR A 79 -2.35 6.10 8.56
N SER A 80 -2.96 7.02 7.81
CA SER A 80 -3.43 6.78 6.44
C SER A 80 -2.40 7.31 5.46
N TRP A 81 -1.88 6.41 4.64
CA TRP A 81 -0.85 6.69 3.65
C TRP A 81 -1.47 6.73 2.26
N TYR A 82 -1.15 7.77 1.49
CA TYR A 82 -1.63 7.97 0.13
C TYR A 82 -0.42 7.86 -0.81
N PRO A 83 -0.47 6.97 -1.81
CA PRO A 83 0.63 6.83 -2.75
C PRO A 83 0.79 8.10 -3.57
N ILE A 84 2.04 8.43 -3.86
CA ILE A 84 2.38 9.55 -4.73
C ILE A 84 2.33 9.07 -6.17
N GLY A 85 1.64 9.82 -7.01
CA GLY A 85 1.48 9.52 -8.42
C GLY A 85 0.42 10.40 -9.05
N GLU A 86 0.18 10.17 -10.34
CA GLU A 86 -0.65 11.04 -11.18
C GLU A 86 -2.09 10.54 -11.30
N HIS A 87 -2.35 9.27 -11.00
CA HIS A 87 -3.64 8.68 -11.28
C HIS A 87 -4.64 8.93 -10.14
N GLU A 88 -5.75 9.60 -10.44
CA GLU A 88 -6.78 10.02 -9.47
C GLU A 88 -7.30 8.89 -8.57
N ARG A 89 -7.38 7.66 -9.10
CA ARG A 89 -7.83 6.47 -8.35
C ARG A 89 -6.71 5.72 -7.63
N GLY A 90 -5.52 6.30 -7.58
CA GLY A 90 -4.31 5.76 -6.99
C GLY A 90 -3.47 4.90 -7.92
N GLU A 91 -2.39 4.36 -7.37
CA GLU A 91 -1.25 3.84 -8.11
C GLU A 91 -1.17 2.32 -8.18
N LEU A 92 -0.52 1.80 -9.22
CA LEU A 92 -0.44 0.36 -9.45
C LEU A 92 0.53 -0.30 -8.47
N ILE A 93 0.05 -1.34 -7.80
CA ILE A 93 0.81 -2.11 -6.82
C ILE A 93 0.80 -3.59 -7.14
N ARG A 94 1.82 -4.30 -6.64
CA ARG A 94 1.96 -5.74 -6.88
C ARG A 94 2.47 -6.53 -5.69
N SER A 95 3.26 -5.94 -4.79
CA SER A 95 3.64 -6.56 -3.52
C SER A 95 3.74 -5.55 -2.38
N TRP A 96 3.87 -6.08 -1.16
CA TRP A 96 4.19 -5.31 0.04
C TRP A 96 5.06 -6.14 0.99
N GLN A 97 5.83 -5.47 1.83
CA GLN A 97 6.63 -6.08 2.88
C GLN A 97 6.28 -5.43 4.22
N CYS A 98 6.22 -6.21 5.29
CA CYS A 98 6.07 -5.67 6.65
C CYS A 98 7.03 -6.37 7.62
N ASP A 99 7.54 -5.60 8.58
CA ASP A 99 8.47 -6.05 9.64
C ASP A 99 7.88 -5.77 11.03
#